data_AF-A0A6J4JMN0-F1
#
_entry.id   AF-A0A6J4JMN0-F1
#
_cell.length_a   1.000
_cell.length_b   1.000
_cell.length_c   1.000
_cell.angle_alpha   90.00
_cell.angle_beta   90.00
_cell.angle_gamma   90.00
#
_symmetry.space_group_name_H-M   'P 1'
#
loop_
_entity.id
_entity.type
_entity.pdbx_description
1 polymer ?
#
loop_
_entity_poly.entity_id
_entity_poly.type
_entity_poly.pdbx_seq_one_letter_code
_entity_poly.pdbx_strand_id
1 'polypeptide(L)' 'HLQSIAEKGRMGWQRASGYNIRARIEAAVSRYKRVIGDTLRSQTDGRQATEVAIAVGVLNRMLELGRPESVRTA' A
#
# COMPACT_ATOMS: atom_id res chain seq x y z
N HIS A 1 -12.78 -4.00 -18.94
CA HIS A 1 -12.43 -4.94 -17.85
C HIS A 1 -12.97 -6.35 -18.11
N LEU A 2 -14.29 -6.54 -18.25
CA LEU A 2 -14.90 -7.88 -18.40
C LEU A 2 -14.41 -8.66 -19.63
N GLN A 3 -14.34 -8.04 -20.81
CA GLN A 3 -13.79 -8.68 -22.02
C GLN A 3 -12.34 -9.16 -21.84
N SER A 4 -11.47 -8.30 -21.29
CA SER A 4 -10.08 -8.69 -21.00
C SER A 4 -9.95 -9.83 -19.97
N ILE A 5 -10.89 -9.96 -19.04
CA ILE A 5 -10.92 -11.09 -18.10
C ILE A 5 -11.40 -12.36 -18.80
N ALA A 6 -12.40 -12.27 -19.68
CA ALA A 6 -12.88 -13.39 -20.48
C ALA A 6 -11.79 -13.92 -21.42
N GLU A 7 -10.99 -13.03 -22.02
CA GLU A 7 -9.93 -13.38 -22.97
C GLU A 7 -8.63 -13.87 -22.31
N LYS A 8 -8.22 -13.26 -21.19
CA LYS A 8 -6.87 -13.44 -20.60
C LYS A 8 -6.89 -14.05 -19.20
N GLY A 9 -8.09 -14.35 -18.69
CA GLY A 9 -8.31 -14.72 -17.30
C GLY A 9 -8.08 -13.56 -16.32
N ARG A 10 -8.50 -13.76 -15.08
CA ARG A 10 -8.34 -12.77 -14.00
C ARG A 10 -6.86 -12.40 -13.76
N MET A 11 -5.97 -13.39 -13.73
CA MET A 11 -4.54 -13.16 -13.47
C MET A 11 -3.86 -12.37 -14.59
N GLY A 12 -4.17 -12.68 -15.86
CA GLY A 12 -3.67 -11.94 -17.01
C GLY A 12 -4.15 -10.49 -17.02
N TRP A 13 -5.43 -10.29 -16.71
CA TRP A 13 -6.00 -8.95 -16.55
C TRP A 13 -5.35 -8.17 -15.39
N GLN A 14 -5.15 -8.78 -14.21
CA GLN A 14 -4.52 -8.12 -13.06
C GLN A 14 -3.09 -7.67 -13.37
N ARG A 15 -2.32 -8.50 -14.08
CA ARG A 15 -0.96 -8.18 -14.50
C ARG A 15 -0.95 -7.02 -15.50
N ALA A 16 -1.80 -7.07 -16.53
CA ALA A 16 -1.88 -6.04 -17.56
C ALA A 16 -2.38 -4.68 -17.03
N SER A 17 -3.27 -4.69 -16.04
CA SER A 17 -3.84 -3.46 -15.46
C SER A 17 -3.02 -2.84 -14.32
N GLY A 18 -1.92 -3.49 -13.90
CA GLY A 18 -1.15 -3.07 -12.73
C GLY A 18 -1.94 -3.14 -11.42
N TYR A 19 -3.03 -3.92 -11.38
CA TYR A 19 -3.97 -3.98 -10.26
C TYR A 19 -3.27 -4.28 -8.93
N ASN A 20 -2.32 -5.22 -8.94
CA ASN A 20 -1.59 -5.61 -7.73
C ASN A 20 -0.75 -4.47 -7.15
N ILE A 21 -0.19 -3.59 -7.99
CA ILE A 21 0.56 -2.41 -7.53
C ILE A 21 -0.41 -1.39 -6.93
N ARG A 22 -1.51 -1.09 -7.65
CA ARG A 22 -2.55 -0.17 -7.16
C ARG A 22 -3.11 -0.62 -5.81
N ALA A 23 -3.48 -1.89 -5.68
CA ALA A 23 -4.01 -2.45 -4.45
C ALA A 23 -3.01 -2.32 -3.27
N ARG A 24 -1.71 -2.47 -3.51
CA ARG A 24 -0.68 -2.27 -2.47
C ARG A 24 -0.56 -0.80 -2.05
N ILE A 25 -0.61 0.12 -3.00
CA ILE A 25 -0.58 1.57 -2.72
C ILE A 25 -1.82 1.97 -1.93
N GLU A 26 -3.01 1.55 -2.36
CA GLU A 26 -4.28 1.81 -1.67
C GLU A 26 -4.26 1.28 -0.24
N ALA A 27 -3.74 0.06 -0.03
CA ALA A 27 -3.58 -0.51 1.30
C ALA A 27 -2.60 0.31 2.17
N ALA A 28 -1.49 0.79 1.60
CA ALA A 28 -0.53 1.63 2.31
C ALA A 28 -1.13 2.98 2.72
N VAL A 29 -1.87 3.64 1.81
CA VAL A 29 -2.57 4.91 2.09
C VAL A 29 -3.67 4.72 3.12
N SER A 30 -4.46 3.64 3.03
CA SER A 30 -5.48 3.30 4.03
C SER A 30 -4.87 3.10 5.42
N ARG A 31 -3.73 2.40 5.50
CA ARG A 31 -2.99 2.21 6.76
C ARG A 31 -2.47 3.52 7.33
N TYR A 32 -1.93 4.39 6.47
CA TYR A 32 -1.49 5.73 6.86
C TYR A 32 -2.63 6.50 7.52
N LYS A 33 -3.76 6.62 6.82
CA LYS A 33 -4.93 7.36 7.28
C LYS A 33 -5.49 6.86 8.61
N ARG A 34 -5.57 5.53 8.77
CA ARG A 34 -6.14 4.91 9.97
C ARG A 34 -5.26 5.05 11.22
N VAL A 35 -3.93 5.08 11.06
CA VAL A 35 -2.99 5.07 12.19
C VAL A 35 -2.43 6.46 12.49
N ILE A 36 -2.13 7.25 11.45
CA ILE A 36 -1.52 8.57 11.57
C ILE A 36 -2.58 9.67 11.53
N GLY A 37 -3.52 9.55 10.59
CA GLY A 37 -4.60 10.51 10.37
C GLY A 37 -4.76 10.91 8.91
N ASP A 38 -5.86 11.61 8.62
CA ASP A 38 -6.25 12.01 7.26
C ASP A 38 -5.61 13.32 6.77
N THR A 39 -4.84 14.01 7.61
CA THR A 39 -4.30 15.36 7.32
C THR A 39 -2.82 15.45 7.61
N LEU A 40 -2.10 16.24 6.81
CA LEU A 40 -0.72 16.66 7.11
C LEU A 40 -0.74 17.91 7.97
N ARG A 41 0.13 17.96 8.99
CA ARG A 41 0.26 19.15 9.86
C ARG A 41 1.18 20.20 9.25
N SER A 42 2.16 19.75 8.47
CA SER A 42 3.12 20.63 7.82
C SER A 42 2.49 21.42 6.69
N GLN A 43 2.82 22.71 6.58
CA GLN A 43 2.25 23.61 5.58
C GLN A 43 3.12 23.81 4.34
N THR A 44 4.39 23.36 4.37
CA THR A 44 5.30 23.47 3.22
C THR A 44 5.63 22.10 2.66
N ASP A 45 5.76 21.99 1.34
CA ASP A 45 5.99 20.73 0.63
C ASP A 45 7.18 19.95 1.19
N GLY A 46 8.30 20.62 1.48
CA GLY A 46 9.49 19.97 2.06
C GLY A 46 9.23 19.37 3.45
N ARG A 47 8.46 20.07 4.28
CA ARG A 47 8.10 19.58 5.62
C ARG A 47 7.05 18.48 5.55
N GLN A 48 6.09 18.58 4.61
CA GLN A 48 5.13 17.53 4.32
C GLN A 48 5.80 16.24 3.85
N ALA A 49 6.76 16.33 2.93
CA ALA A 49 7.53 15.17 2.48
C ALA A 49 8.26 14.49 3.64
N THR A 50 8.84 15.29 4.55
CA THR A 50 9.53 14.78 5.75
C THR A 50 8.55 14.12 6.72
N GLU A 51 7.41 14.73 6.97
CA GLU A 51 6.32 14.19 7.81
C GLU A 51 5.84 12.83 7.28
N VAL A 52 5.58 12.74 5.97
CA VAL A 52 5.18 11.49 5.32
C VAL A 52 6.29 10.43 5.41
N ALA A 53 7.54 10.80 5.16
CA ALA A 53 8.66 9.86 5.22
C ALA A 53 8.83 9.25 6.62
N ILE A 54 8.76 10.07 7.67
CA ILE A 54 8.82 9.61 9.07
C ILE A 54 7.64 8.69 9.38
N ALA A 55 6.42 9.12 9.06
CA ALA A 55 5.20 8.35 9.32
C ALA A 55 5.21 6.99 8.62
N VAL A 56 5.63 6.93 7.35
CA VAL A 56 5.79 5.65 6.62
C VAL A 56 6.87 4.78 7.27
N GLY A 57 7.98 5.36 7.74
CA GLY A 57 9.01 4.65 8.49
C GLY A 57 8.45 3.98 9.75
N VAL A 58 7.67 4.72 10.55
CA VAL A 58 7.00 4.18 11.74
C VAL A 58 6.02 3.06 11.37
N LEU A 59 5.22 3.24 10.33
CA LEU A 59 4.26 2.22 9.88
C LEU A 59 4.92 0.95 9.38
N ASN A 60 6.09 1.05 8.75
CA ASN A 60 6.86 -0.11 8.32
C ASN A 60 7.48 -0.82 9.52
N ARG A 61 7.96 -0.07 10.51
CA ARG A 61 8.47 -0.66 11.76
C ARG A 61 7.39 -1.39 12.55
N MET A 62 6.18 -0.84 12.64
CA MET A 62 5.04 -1.53 13.25
C MET A 62 4.70 -2.82 12.51
N LEU A 63 4.75 -2.80 11.17
CA LEU A 63 4.52 -3.99 10.36
C LEU A 63 5.58 -5.07 10.64
N GLU A 64 6.86 -4.72 10.72
CA GLU A 64 7.92 -5.66 11.07
C GLU A 64 7.70 -6.31 12.44
N LEU A 65 7.30 -5.53 13.44
CA LEU A 65 7.07 -6.02 14.80
C LEU A 65 5.82 -6.90 14.92
N GLY A 66 4.78 -6.60 14.16
CA GLY A 66 3.49 -7.33 14.22
C GLY A 66 3.36 -8.47 13.20
N ARG A 67 4.33 -8.65 12.30
CA ARG A 67 4.24 -9.65 11.24
C ARG A 67 4.60 -11.03 11.78
N PRO A 68 3.69 -12.02 11.74
CA PRO A 68 4.04 -13.40 12.05
C PRO A 68 4.98 -13.98 11.00
N GLU A 69 5.89 -14.86 11.41
CA GLU A 69 6.70 -15.64 10.47
C GLU A 69 5.82 -16.68 9.77
N SER A 70 5.40 -16.34 8.55
CA SER A 70 4.62 -17.25 7.72
C SER A 70 5.56 -18.16 6.94
N VAL A 71 5.63 -19.45 7.31
CA VAL A 71 6.37 -20.48 6.56
C VAL A 71 5.43 -21.11 5.53
N ARG A 72 5.86 -21.21 4.26
CA ARG A 72 5.08 -21.89 3.23
C ARG A 72 5.37 -23.39 3.29
N THR A 73 4.47 -24.15 3.90
CA THR A 73 4.54 -25.62 3.91
C THR A 73 4.02 -26.18 2.59
N ALA A 74 4.64 -27.25 2.09
CA ALA A 74 4.31 -27.93 0.83
C ALA A 74 3.11 -28.88 0.98
#